data_AF-A0A1Z9M0U1-F1
#
_entry.id   AF-A0A1Z9M0U1-F1
#
_cell.length_a   1.000
_cell.length_b   1.000
_cell.length_c   1.000
_cell.angle_alpha   90.00
_cell.angle_beta   90.00
_cell.angle_gamma   90.00
#
_symmetry.space_group_name_H-M   'P 1'
#
loop_
_entity.id
_entity.type
_entity.pdbx_description
1 polymer ?
#
loop_
_entity_poly.entity_id
_entity_poly.type
_entity_poly.pdbx_seq_one_letter_code
_entity_poly.pdbx_strand_id
1 'polypeptide(L)' 'MVVKILLSILSLPLLSLSILFGQYDYTLVDLNPNSTSFQENVGPNISSDQITLHYFGYYY' A
#
# COMPACT_ATOMS: atom_id res chain seq x y z
N MET A 1 -28.24 4.19 23.21
CA MET A 1 -28.05 2.74 23.00
C MET A 1 -28.14 2.37 21.52
N VAL A 2 -29.20 2.76 20.81
CA VAL A 2 -29.44 2.46 19.39
C VAL A 2 -28.34 2.96 18.43
N VAL A 3 -27.89 4.21 18.57
CA VAL A 3 -26.84 4.79 17.70
C VAL A 3 -25.50 4.06 17.80
N LYS A 4 -25.12 3.58 19.00
CA LYS A 4 -23.89 2.81 19.19
C LYS A 4 -23.97 1.45 18.50
N ILE A 5 -25.11 0.76 18.61
CA ILE A 5 -25.36 -0.52 17.94
C ILE A 5 -25.29 -0.33 16.42
N LEU A 6 -25.88 0.75 15.89
CA LEU A 6 -25.82 1.08 14.47
C LEU A 6 -24.39 1.32 13.98
N LEU A 7 -23.58 2.05 14.76
CA LEU A 7 -22.17 2.29 14.45
C LEU A 7 -21.35 0.98 14.40
N SER A 8 -21.59 0.08 15.35
CA SER A 8 -20.92 -1.23 15.42
C SER A 8 -21.30 -2.17 14.27
N ILE A 9 -22.57 -2.12 13.82
CA ILE A 9 -23.02 -2.88 12.64
C ILE A 9 -22.33 -2.36 11.37
N LEU A 10 -22.10 -1.05 11.27
CA LEU A 10 -21.47 -0.44 10.10
C LEU A 10 -19.94 -0.65 10.10
N SER A 11 -19.28 -0.70 11.25
CA SER A 11 -17.82 -0.81 11.32
C SER A 11 -17.25 -2.13 10.79
N LEU A 12 -17.95 -3.25 11.00
CA LEU A 12 -17.49 -4.58 10.59
C LEU A 12 -17.42 -4.78 9.05
N PRO A 13 -18.44 -4.39 8.26
CA PRO A 13 -18.35 -4.45 6.81
C PRO A 13 -17.34 -3.45 6.24
N LEU A 14 -17.17 -2.26 6.84
CA LEU A 14 -16.11 -1.33 6.42
C LEU A 14 -14.72 -1.92 6.60
N LEU A 15 -14.48 -2.61 7.73
CA LEU A 15 -13.21 -3.31 7.97
C LEU A 15 -13.00 -4.48 7.00
N SER A 16 -14.06 -5.20 6.66
CA SER A 16 -14.00 -6.29 5.69
C SER A 16 -13.69 -5.77 4.27
N LEU A 17 -14.21 -4.59 3.93
CA LEU A 17 -13.95 -3.92 2.66
C LEU A 17 -12.47 -3.48 2.55
N SER A 18 -11.87 -2.93 3.61
CA SER A 18 -10.46 -2.50 3.52
C SER A 18 -9.49 -3.64 3.23
N ILE A 19 -9.80 -4.87 3.67
CA ILE A 19 -8.99 -6.06 3.38
C ILE A 19 -9.07 -6.44 1.89
N LEU A 20 -10.23 -6.29 1.27
CA LEU A 20 -10.44 -6.60 -0.16
C LEU A 20 -9.73 -5.61 -1.10
N PHE A 21 -9.54 -4.36 -0.65
CA PHE A 21 -8.96 -3.28 -1.46
C PHE A 21 -7.54 -2.87 -1.01
N GLY A 22 -6.97 -3.55 -0.01
CA GLY A 22 -5.70 -3.15 0.62
C GLY A 22 -4.42 -3.60 -0.10
N GLN A 23 -4.51 -4.41 -1.16
CA GLN A 23 -3.35 -5.05 -1.78
C GLN A 23 -3.42 -4.99 -3.31
N TYR A 24 -3.42 -3.78 -3.87
CA TYR A 24 -3.19 -3.62 -5.30
C TYR A 24 -1.69 -3.68 -5.58
N ASP A 25 -1.33 -4.48 -6.58
CA ASP A 25 0.00 -4.39 -7.18
C ASP A 25 0.18 -2.98 -7.75
N TYR A 26 1.35 -2.40 -7.51
CA TYR A 26 1.67 -1.06 -7.96
C TYR A 26 3.01 -1.08 -8.69
N THR A 27 3.13 -0.14 -9.63
CA THR A 27 4.36 0.11 -10.36
C THR A 27 4.68 1.58 -10.28
N LEU A 28 5.87 1.90 -9.82
CA LEU A 28 6.38 3.27 -9.68
C LEU A 28 7.72 3.39 -10.38
N VAL A 29 8.10 4.60 -10.78
CA VAL A 29 9.41 4.88 -11.37
C VAL A 29 10.35 5.36 -10.27
N ASP A 30 11.53 4.75 -10.19
CA ASP A 30 12.57 5.19 -9.26
C ASP A 30 13.23 6.49 -9.76
N LEU A 31 13.07 7.57 -9.00
CA LEU A 31 13.65 8.88 -9.32
C LEU A 31 14.88 9.22 -8.46
N ASN A 32 15.40 8.28 -7.68
CA ASN A 32 16.62 8.49 -6.88
C ASN A 32 17.87 8.22 -7.75
N PRO A 33 18.66 9.24 -8.12
CA PRO A 33 19.83 9.08 -8.99
C PRO A 33 20.96 8.26 -8.35
N ASN A 34 20.93 8.06 -7.04
CA ASN A 34 21.90 7.22 -6.32
C ASN A 34 21.44 5.76 -6.20
N SER A 35 20.24 5.43 -6.68
CA SER A 35 19.70 4.08 -6.65
C SER A 35 20.28 3.23 -7.77
N THR A 36 20.41 1.92 -7.53
CA THR A 36 20.83 0.95 -8.55
C THR A 36 19.78 0.73 -9.65
N SER A 37 18.53 1.13 -9.38
CA SER A 37 17.38 1.00 -10.28
C SER A 37 16.90 2.35 -10.81
N PHE A 38 17.76 3.38 -10.88
CA PHE A 38 17.36 4.73 -11.31
C PHE A 38 16.68 4.71 -12.69
N GLN A 39 15.50 5.35 -12.78
CA GLN A 39 14.59 5.38 -13.93
C GLN A 39 13.96 4.04 -14.33
N GLU A 40 14.16 2.99 -13.54
CA GLU A 40 13.49 1.72 -13.73
C GLU A 40 12.16 1.66 -12.97
N ASN A 41 11.31 0.70 -13.34
CA ASN A 41 10.08 0.42 -12.64
C ASN A 41 10.39 -0.40 -11.37
N VAL A 42 9.82 0.02 -10.25
CA VAL A 42 9.89 -0.67 -8.95
C VAL A 42 8.48 -0.97 -8.45
N GLY A 43 8.31 -2.11 -7.78
CA GLY A 43 7.01 -2.57 -7.33
C GLY A 43 7.09 -3.94 -6.66
N PRO A 44 6.03 -4.38 -5.95
CA PRO A 44 6.01 -5.65 -5.23
C PRO A 44 6.27 -6.85 -6.16
N ASN A 45 5.72 -6.82 -7.38
CA ASN A 45 5.87 -7.90 -8.35
C ASN A 45 7.21 -7.91 -9.12
N ILE A 46 8.05 -6.88 -8.96
CA ILE A 46 9.35 -6.76 -9.63
C ILE A 46 10.46 -7.38 -8.76
N SER A 47 10.24 -7.47 -7.45
CA SER A 47 11.17 -8.05 -6.47
C SER A 47 10.58 -9.30 -5.81
N SER A 48 10.16 -10.28 -6.63
CA SER A 48 9.32 -11.41 -6.19
C SER A 48 9.90 -12.29 -5.07
N ASP A 49 11.23 -12.29 -4.89
CA ASP A 49 11.94 -13.12 -3.89
C ASP A 49 12.51 -12.31 -2.72
N GLN A 50 12.05 -11.07 -2.52
CA GLN A 50 12.58 -10.16 -1.51
C GLN A 50 11.47 -9.58 -0.64
N ILE A 51 11.76 -9.39 0.65
CA ILE A 51 10.92 -8.54 1.50
C ILE A 51 11.28 -7.09 1.17
N THR A 52 10.46 -6.47 0.34
CA THR A 52 10.68 -5.08 -0.11
C THR A 52 9.86 -4.11 0.71
N LEU A 53 10.53 -3.16 1.37
CA LEU A 53 9.90 -2.02 2.02
C LEU A 53 10.17 -0.77 1.18
N HIS A 54 9.17 -0.33 0.42
CA HIS A 54 9.26 0.94 -0.30
C HIS A 54 8.84 2.11 0.60
N TYR A 55 9.78 3.02 0.84
CA TYR A 55 9.48 4.34 1.42
C TYR A 55 9.23 5.34 0.30
N PHE A 56 8.00 5.82 0.20
CA PHE A 56 7.64 6.89 -0.72
C PHE A 56 7.66 8.22 0.00
N GLY A 57 8.45 9.17 -0.50
CA GLY A 57 8.53 10.51 0.07
C GLY A 57 9.79 11.23 -0.38
N TYR A 58 9.68 12.53 -0.58
CA TYR A 58 10.84 13.39 -0.77
C TYR A 58 11.49 13.63 0.60
N TYR A 59 12.60 12.96 0.88
CA TYR A 59 13.42 13.23 2.06
C TYR A 59 14.46 14.30 1.67
N TYR A 60 14.36 15.47 2.30
CA TYR A 60 15.36 16.54 2.21
C TYR A 60 16.61 16.20 3.04
#